data_AF-A0A2S9J631-F1
#
_entry.id   AF-A0A2S9J631-F1
#
_cell.length_a   1.000
_cell.length_b   1.000
_cell.length_c   1.000
_cell.angle_alpha   90.00
_cell.angle_beta   90.00
_cell.angle_gamma   90.00
#
_symmetry.space_group_name_H-M   'P 1'
#
loop_
_entity.id
_entity.type
_entity.pdbx_description
1 polymer ?
#
loop_
_entity_poly.entity_id
_entity_poly.type
_entity_poly.pdbx_seq_one_letter_code
_entity_poly.pdbx_strand_id
1 'polypeptide(L)' 'MIRYQKEIQEGVVQAIIKGELLLEEAMEKYGIMSKKTVVRWLKRHQYEILNGGRQESTT' A
#
# COMPACT_ATOMS: atom_id res chain seq x y z
N MET A 1 5.32 -8.20 16.57
CA MET A 1 5.17 -7.51 15.27
C MET A 1 3.79 -7.87 14.73
N ILE A 2 2.88 -6.90 14.59
CA ILE A 2 1.54 -7.15 14.04
C ILE A 2 1.68 -7.49 12.56
N ARG A 3 1.08 -8.61 12.14
CA ARG A 3 1.02 -9.01 10.73
C ARG A 3 -0.38 -8.70 10.20
N TYR A 4 -0.44 -7.86 9.16
CA TYR A 4 -1.69 -7.55 8.48
C TYR A 4 -1.86 -8.50 7.30
N GLN A 5 -3.10 -8.91 7.05
CA GLN A 5 -3.47 -9.66 5.85
C GLN A 5 -3.10 -8.89 4.58
N LYS A 6 -2.76 -9.60 3.51
CA LYS A 6 -2.25 -8.99 2.27
C LYS A 6 -3.31 -8.07 1.67
N GLU A 7 -4.57 -8.48 1.74
CA GLU A 7 -5.75 -7.78 1.26
C GLU A 7 -5.90 -6.41 1.95
N ILE A 8 -5.62 -6.35 3.25
CA ILE A 8 -5.64 -5.09 4.01
C ILE A 8 -4.50 -4.17 3.55
N GLN A 9 -3.30 -4.71 3.35
CA GLN A 9 -2.15 -3.93 2.88
C GLN A 9 -2.42 -3.31 1.51
N GLU A 10 -2.95 -4.12 0.58
CA GLU A 10 -3.30 -3.69 -0.78
C GLU A 10 -4.44 -2.68 -0.77
N GLY A 11 -5.51 -2.93 0.00
CA GLY A 11 -6.64 -2.01 0.12
C GLY A 11 -6.23 -0.62 0.64
N VAL A 12 -5.34 -0.57 1.63
CA VAL A 12 -4.81 0.69 2.18
C VAL A 12 -3.97 1.44 1.14
N VAL A 13 -3.05 0.73 0.48
CA VAL A 13 -2.18 1.33 -0.55
C VAL A 13 -3.01 1.87 -1.70
N GLN A 14 -3.98 1.10 -2.20
CA GLN A 14 -4.82 1.51 -3.33
C GLN A 14 -5.70 2.70 -2.98
N ALA A 15 -6.35 2.72 -1.81
CA ALA A 15 -7.19 3.84 -1.40
C ALA A 15 -6.38 5.16 -1.30
N ILE A 16 -5.14 5.10 -0.81
CA ILE A 16 -4.27 6.27 -0.73
C ILE A 16 -3.81 6.73 -2.12
N ILE A 17 -3.35 5.82 -2.97
CA ILE A 17 -2.83 6.16 -4.31
C ILE A 17 -3.92 6.72 -5.22
N LYS A 18 -5.14 6.20 -5.11
CA LYS A 18 -6.31 6.70 -5.85
C LYS A 18 -6.82 8.05 -5.30
N GLY A 19 -6.29 8.50 -4.15
CA GLY A 19 -6.75 9.71 -3.47
C GLY A 19 -8.14 9.56 -2.84
N GLU A 20 -8.62 8.32 -2.64
CA GLU A 20 -9.90 8.03 -1.99
C GLU A 20 -9.84 8.27 -0.47
N LEU A 21 -8.66 8.08 0.13
CA LEU A 21 -8.42 8.29 1.56
C LEU A 21 -7.07 8.98 1.77
N LEU A 22 -7.03 9.91 2.72
CA LEU A 22 -5.79 10.39 3.30
C LEU A 22 -5.15 9.32 4.18
N LEU A 23 -3.87 9.50 4.47
CA LEU A 23 -3.08 8.55 5.25
C LEU A 23 -3.70 8.23 6.61
N GLU A 24 -4.11 9.25 7.34
CA GLU A 24 -4.69 9.10 8.69
C GLU A 24 -6.10 8.47 8.60
N GLU A 25 -6.89 8.82 7.58
CA GLU A 25 -8.23 8.22 7.34
C GLU A 25 -8.13 6.74 6.98
N ALA A 26 -7.14 6.36 6.17
CA ALA A 26 -6.86 4.97 5.86
C ALA A 26 -6.37 4.21 7.10
N MET A 27 -5.56 4.85 7.96
CA MET A 27 -5.13 4.24 9.21
C MET A 27 -6.31 3.98 10.14
N GLU A 28 -7.22 4.93 10.29
CA GLU A 28 -8.42 4.77 11.11
C GLU A 28 -9.35 3.69 10.53
N LYS A 29 -9.69 3.77 9.24
CA LYS A 29 -10.61 2.84 8.57
C LYS A 29 -10.15 1.39 8.63
N TYR A 30 -8.85 1.15 8.47
CA TYR A 30 -8.28 -0.20 8.44
C TYR A 30 -7.64 -0.63 9.77
N GLY A 31 -7.80 0.16 10.84
CA GLY A 31 -7.30 -0.18 12.18
C GLY A 31 -5.77 -0.26 12.29
N ILE A 32 -5.05 0.56 11.53
CA ILE A 32 -3.58 0.55 11.49
C ILE A 32 -3.02 1.54 12.50
N MET A 33 -2.36 1.01 13.52
CA MET A 33 -1.84 1.82 14.61
C MET A 33 -0.61 2.66 14.26
N SER A 34 0.11 2.30 13.18
CA SER A 34 1.41 2.91 12.89
C SER A 34 1.52 3.45 11.48
N LYS A 35 1.71 4.76 11.38
CA LYS A 35 2.05 5.47 10.15
C LYS A 35 3.27 4.91 9.43
N LYS A 36 4.29 4.49 10.19
CA LYS A 36 5.51 3.88 9.63
C LYS A 36 5.20 2.60 8.84
N THR A 37 4.19 1.85 9.25
CA THR A 37 3.74 0.64 8.55
C THR A 37 3.17 0.98 7.17
N VAL A 38 2.27 1.97 7.11
CA VAL A 38 1.66 2.39 5.84
C VAL A 38 2.69 3.00 4.89
N VAL A 39 3.58 3.85 5.40
CA VAL A 39 4.69 4.43 4.60
C VAL A 39 5.59 3.33 4.02
N ARG A 40 5.87 2.27 4.78
CA ARG A 40 6.64 1.12 4.28
C ARG A 40 5.93 0.42 3.13
N TRP A 41 4.62 0.22 3.21
CA TRP A 41 3.85 -0.40 2.14
C TRP A 41 3.81 0.45 0.87
N LEU A 42 3.62 1.77 1.01
CA LEU A 42 3.67 2.70 -0.12
C LEU A 42 5.04 2.68 -0.81
N LYS A 43 6.14 2.71 -0.05
CA LYS A 43 7.49 2.62 -0.61
C LYS A 43 7.73 1.30 -1.34
N ARG A 44 7.24 0.19 -0.77
CA ARG A 44 7.32 -1.13 -1.41
C ARG A 44 6.56 -1.15 -2.73
N HIS A 45 5.33 -0.65 -2.74
CA HIS A 45 4.51 -0.57 -3.95
C HIS A 45 5.17 0.31 -5.03
N GLN A 46 5.74 1.46 -4.64
CA GLN A 46 6.51 2.30 -5.56
C GLN A 46 7.72 1.55 -6.13
N TYR A 47 8.46 0.80 -5.31
CA TYR A 47 9.57 -0.02 -5.77
C TYR A 47 9.11 -1.13 -6.73
N GLU A 48 8.00 -1.79 -6.43
CA GLU A 48 7.41 -2.82 -7.30
C GLU A 48 6.96 -2.23 -8.64
N ILE A 49 6.41 -1.02 -8.69
CA ILE A 49 6.10 -0.34 -9.96
C ILE A 49 7.40 -0.05 -10.75
N LEU A 50 8.40 0.54 -10.08
CA LEU A 50 9.64 0.96 -10.73
C LEU A 50 10.47 -0.22 -11.27
N ASN A 51 10.41 -1.38 -10.61
CA ASN A 51 11.15 -2.57 -11.01
C ASN A 51 10.30 -3.62 -11.75
N GLY A 52 8.97 -3.56 -11.60
CA GLY A 52 7.98 -4.45 -12.21
C GLY A 52 7.52 -4.03 -13.60
N GLY A 53 7.78 -2.78 -14.04
CA GLY A 53 7.56 -2.32 -15.42
C GLY A 53 8.41 -3.02 -16.49
N ARG A 54 9.10 -4.12 -16.15
CA ARG A 54 9.87 -4.97 -17.07
C ARG A 54 9.17 -6.29 -17.44
N GLN A 55 7.93 -6.52 -16.99
CA GLN A 55 7.19 -7.77 -17.26
C GLN A 55 5.78 -7.55 -17.83
N GLU A 56 5.60 -6.63 -18.78
CA GLU A 56 4.42 -6.61 -19.66
C GLU A 56 4.84 -6.29 -21.11
N SER A 57 5.71 -7.14 -21.69
CA SER A 57 6.02 -7.19 -23.13
C SER A 57 6.41 -8.62 -23.55
N THR A 58 5.53 -9.59 -23.32
CA THR A 58 5.51 -10.96 -23.90
C THR A 58 4.28 -11.61 -23.27
N THR A 59 3.22 -12.06 -23.95
CA THR A 59 2.99 -12.56 -25.30
C THR A 59 1.49 -12.46 -25.56
#